data_AF-A0A3C2B878-F1
#
_entry.id   AF-A0A3C2B878-F1
#
_cell.length_a   1.000
_cell.length_b   1.000
_cell.length_c   1.000
_cell.angle_alpha   90.00
_cell.angle_beta   90.00
_cell.angle_gamma   90.00
#
_symmetry.space_group_name_H-M   'P 1'
#
loop_
_entity.id
_entity.type
_entity.pdbx_description
1 polymer ?
#
loop_
_entity_poly.entity_id
_entity_poly.type
_entity_poly.pdbx_seq_one_letter_code
_entity_poly.pdbx_strand_id
1 'polypeptide(L)'
;TDMLAERLRSLVAAGAVEQRSLRHPVPAKVYALTERGQELARIAGELAGWGMSLLPPAPADGDHTNPRWALQAMARTYAGGLADGEYRWTIDEHELTVVVAGGARRPSARLVYGPGADSAPVLDVRCDERAFFRAARRGGAGAGLHVASGDTSVVAAF
;
A
#
# COMPACT_ATOMS: atom_id res chain seq x y z
N THR A 1 20.96 17.13 12.72
CA THR A 1 21.22 16.51 11.41
C THR A 1 19.95 15.84 10.95
N ASP A 2 19.51 16.11 9.74
CA ASP A 2 18.26 15.54 9.20
C ASP A 2 18.49 14.06 8.84
N MET A 3 18.00 13.17 9.72
CA MET A 3 18.12 11.71 9.59
C MET A 3 17.52 11.20 8.27
N LEU A 4 16.47 11.85 7.75
CA LEU A 4 15.87 11.46 6.48
C LEU A 4 16.81 11.75 5.32
N ALA A 5 17.37 12.96 5.28
CA ALA A 5 18.29 13.36 4.23
C ALA A 5 19.55 12.48 4.20
N GLU A 6 20.04 12.05 5.37
CA GLU A 6 21.14 11.11 5.47
C GLU A 6 20.80 9.73 4.91
N ARG A 7 19.66 9.14 5.33
CA ARG A 7 19.19 7.84 4.83
C ARG A 7 19.00 7.86 3.30
N LEU A 8 18.44 8.93 2.75
CA LEU A 8 18.27 9.07 1.31
C LEU A 8 19.61 9.14 0.58
N ARG A 9 20.61 9.87 1.11
CA ARG A 9 21.96 9.89 0.55
C ARG A 9 22.60 8.50 0.56
N SER A 10 22.46 7.75 1.65
CA SER A 10 22.98 6.38 1.74
C SER A 10 22.32 5.44 0.72
N LEU A 11 21.00 5.55 0.52
CA LEU A 11 20.29 4.74 -0.48
C LEU A 11 20.68 5.10 -1.92
N VAL A 12 20.95 6.38 -2.19
CA VAL A 12 21.50 6.82 -3.49
C VAL A 12 22.91 6.28 -3.69
N ALA A 13 23.78 6.39 -2.69
CA ALA A 13 25.14 5.85 -2.74
C ALA A 13 25.17 4.33 -2.94
N ALA A 14 24.21 3.60 -2.36
CA ALA A 14 24.05 2.16 -2.54
C ALA A 14 23.40 1.76 -3.89
N GLY A 15 23.02 2.73 -4.72
CA GLY A 15 22.38 2.50 -6.02
C GLY A 15 20.95 1.94 -5.93
N ALA A 16 20.30 2.01 -4.76
CA ALA A 16 18.93 1.53 -4.56
C ALA A 16 17.87 2.60 -4.91
N VAL A 17 18.25 3.87 -4.82
CA VAL A 17 17.38 5.02 -5.11
C VAL A 17 18.09 5.95 -6.08
N GLU A 18 17.32 6.58 -6.97
CA GLU A 18 17.77 7.68 -7.81
C GLU A 18 16.93 8.94 -7.53
N GLN A 19 17.56 10.11 -7.64
CA GLN A 19 16.84 11.38 -7.64
C GLN A 19 16.48 11.76 -9.07
N ARG A 20 15.20 12.01 -9.32
CA ARG A 20 14.67 12.44 -10.61
C ARG A 20 14.03 13.82 -10.48
N SER A 21 14.14 14.60 -11.55
CA SER A 21 13.41 15.86 -11.68
C SER A 21 12.19 15.62 -12.57
N LEU A 22 10.99 15.79 -12.01
CA LEU A 22 9.77 15.88 -12.79
C LEU A 22 9.61 17.31 -13.28
N ARG A 23 9.31 17.48 -14.57
CA ARG A 23 9.08 18.81 -15.17
C ARG A 23 7.60 19.20 -15.20
N HIS A 24 6.69 18.26 -14.97
CA HIS A 24 5.25 18.45 -15.05
C HIS A 24 4.56 17.60 -13.97
N PRO A 25 3.43 18.03 -13.37
CA PRO A 25 2.72 19.31 -13.54
C PRO A 25 3.38 20.53 -12.88
N VAL A 26 4.24 20.32 -11.87
CA VAL A 26 5.09 21.33 -11.25
C VAL A 26 6.51 20.77 -11.14
N PRO A 27 7.57 21.57 -11.40
CA PRO A 27 8.95 21.12 -11.21
C PRO A 27 9.18 20.60 -9.78
N ALA A 28 9.50 19.31 -9.65
CA ALA A 28 9.71 18.67 -8.35
C ALA A 28 10.89 17.69 -8.41
N LYS A 29 11.66 17.64 -7.31
CA LYS A 29 12.63 16.56 -7.09
C LYS A 29 11.92 15.40 -6.41
N VAL A 30 11.89 14.26 -7.09
CA VAL A 30 11.33 13.02 -6.57
C VAL A 30 12.43 11.99 -6.44
N TYR A 31 12.21 11.02 -5.56
CA TYR A 31 13.06 9.85 -5.44
C TYR A 31 12.33 8.65 -6.02
N ALA A 32 13.02 7.87 -6.85
CA ALA A 32 12.50 6.65 -7.44
C ALA A 32 13.41 5.48 -7.07
N LEU A 33 12.82 4.30 -6.94
CA LEU A 33 13.59 3.07 -6.82
C LEU A 33 14.25 2.76 -8.17
N THR A 34 15.55 2.46 -8.14
CA THR A 34 16.26 1.86 -9.29
C THR A 34 15.82 0.41 -9.47
N GLU A 35 16.31 -0.28 -10.49
CA GLU A 35 16.11 -1.72 -10.66
C GLU A 35 16.57 -2.51 -9.41
N ARG A 36 17.79 -2.23 -8.92
CA ARG A 36 18.31 -2.79 -7.65
C ARG A 36 17.43 -2.44 -6.45
N GLY A 37 16.89 -1.23 -6.41
CA GLY A 37 15.93 -0.82 -5.38
C GLY A 37 14.63 -1.62 -5.41
N GLN A 38 14.14 -1.94 -6.61
CA GLN A 38 12.95 -2.77 -6.78
C GLN A 38 13.19 -4.22 -6.33
N GLU A 39 14.38 -4.77 -6.60
CA GLU A 39 14.79 -6.08 -6.06
C GLU A 39 14.77 -6.10 -4.53
N LEU A 40 15.39 -5.10 -3.89
CA LEU A 40 15.39 -4.97 -2.43
C LEU A 40 13.96 -4.87 -1.88
N ALA A 41 13.12 -4.06 -2.53
CA ALA A 41 11.74 -3.89 -2.10
C ALA A 41 10.92 -5.17 -2.23
N ARG A 42 11.21 -6.04 -3.22
CA ARG A 42 10.61 -7.37 -3.34
C ARG A 42 11.02 -8.27 -2.18
N ILE A 43 12.31 -8.34 -1.86
CA ILE A 43 12.82 -9.11 -0.71
C ILE A 43 12.17 -8.65 0.60
N ALA A 44 12.08 -7.33 0.79
CA ALA A 44 11.40 -6.76 1.96
C ALA A 44 9.90 -7.14 2.02
N GLY A 45 9.22 -7.19 0.87
CA GLY A 45 7.84 -7.65 0.77
C GLY A 45 7.67 -9.13 1.10
N GLU A 46 8.57 -9.99 0.61
CA GLU A 46 8.57 -11.42 0.93
C GLU A 46 8.83 -11.66 2.43
N LEU A 47 9.77 -10.93 3.02
CA LEU A 47 10.04 -10.99 4.47
C LEU A 47 8.82 -10.52 5.29
N ALA A 48 8.16 -9.45 4.86
CA ALA A 48 6.94 -8.97 5.49
C ALA A 48 5.83 -10.02 5.40
N GLY A 49 5.59 -10.61 4.22
CA GLY A 49 4.61 -11.67 4.02
C GLY A 49 4.88 -12.91 4.88
N TRP A 50 6.15 -13.33 4.98
CA TRP A 50 6.57 -14.41 5.86
C TRP A 50 6.25 -14.09 7.33
N GLY A 51 6.64 -12.90 7.81
CA GLY A 51 6.44 -12.47 9.19
C GLY A 51 4.98 -12.23 9.58
N MET A 52 4.12 -11.87 8.63
CA MET A 52 2.69 -11.64 8.88
C MET A 52 1.99 -12.85 9.52
N SER A 53 2.41 -14.07 9.15
CA SER A 53 1.88 -15.32 9.73
C SER A 53 2.22 -15.51 11.21
N LEU A 54 3.26 -14.83 11.71
CA LEU A 54 3.77 -14.95 13.07
C LEU A 54 3.18 -13.92 14.04
N LEU A 55 2.57 -12.85 13.51
CA LEU A 55 2.02 -11.76 14.33
C LEU A 55 0.68 -12.14 14.99
N PRO A 56 0.32 -11.55 16.16
CA PRO A 56 -0.96 -11.79 16.83
C PRO A 56 -2.17 -11.27 16.03
N PRO A 57 -3.39 -11.82 16.27
CA PRO A 57 -4.63 -11.51 15.50
C PRO A 57 -5.02 -10.04 15.44
N ALA A 58 -4.65 -9.26 16.43
CA ALA A 58 -4.80 -7.82 16.46
C ALA A 58 -3.55 -7.23 17.10
N PRO A 59 -3.15 -6.01 16.71
CA PRO A 59 -2.14 -5.25 17.43
C PRO A 59 -2.57 -5.13 18.90
N ALA A 60 -1.64 -5.37 19.82
CA ALA A 60 -1.85 -5.09 21.23
C ALA A 60 -1.88 -3.56 21.45
N ASP A 61 -2.48 -3.13 22.55
CA ASP A 61 -2.43 -1.72 22.93
C ASP A 61 -0.97 -1.29 23.13
N GLY A 62 -0.53 -0.31 22.33
CA GLY A 62 0.85 0.17 22.32
C GLY A 62 1.73 -0.37 21.17
N ASP A 63 1.24 -1.32 20.38
CA ASP A 63 1.92 -1.72 19.15
C ASP A 63 1.94 -0.56 18.15
N HIS A 64 3.12 -0.30 17.55
CA HIS A 64 3.22 0.68 16.48
C HIS A 64 2.81 0.03 15.16
N THR A 65 1.55 0.24 14.78
CA THR A 65 1.05 -0.17 13.47
C THR A 65 1.11 0.95 12.44
N ASN A 66 1.16 0.54 11.18
CA ASN A 66 1.11 1.47 10.07
C ASN A 66 0.28 0.86 8.93
N PRO A 67 -0.97 1.33 8.72
CA PRO A 67 -1.86 0.77 7.71
C PRO A 67 -1.27 0.86 6.30
N ARG A 68 -0.43 1.86 6.07
CA ARG A 68 0.30 2.04 4.82
C ARG A 68 1.26 0.89 4.54
N TRP A 69 2.01 0.45 5.55
CA TRP A 69 2.94 -0.67 5.39
C TRP A 69 2.21 -1.98 5.18
N ALA A 70 1.08 -2.17 5.87
CA ALA A 70 0.22 -3.33 5.67
C ALA A 70 -0.35 -3.37 4.25
N LEU A 71 -0.98 -2.29 3.76
CA LEU A 71 -1.47 -2.22 2.38
C LEU A 71 -0.35 -2.37 1.34
N GLN A 72 0.85 -1.84 1.62
CA GLN A 72 2.00 -2.02 0.76
C GLN A 72 2.46 -3.48 0.68
N ALA A 73 2.40 -4.21 1.79
CA ALA A 73 2.70 -5.65 1.83
C ALA A 73 1.63 -6.45 1.07
N MET A 74 0.34 -6.20 1.34
CA MET A 74 -0.79 -6.83 0.65
C MET A 74 -0.71 -6.63 -0.87
N ALA A 75 -0.47 -5.39 -1.32
CA ALA A 75 -0.31 -5.09 -2.74
C ALA A 75 0.86 -5.83 -3.39
N ARG A 76 1.94 -6.13 -2.65
CA ARG A 76 3.09 -6.89 -3.16
C ARG A 76 2.84 -8.39 -3.26
N THR A 77 1.98 -8.93 -2.39
CA THR A 77 1.60 -10.35 -2.40
C THR A 77 0.30 -10.61 -3.18
N TYR A 78 -0.30 -9.58 -3.76
CA TYR A 78 -1.54 -9.68 -4.53
C TYR A 78 -1.42 -10.67 -5.70
N ALA A 79 -2.33 -11.63 -5.75
CA ALA A 79 -2.29 -12.74 -6.70
C ALA A 79 -3.39 -12.69 -7.78
N GLY A 80 -4.25 -11.67 -7.79
CA GLY A 80 -5.39 -11.57 -8.71
C GLY A 80 -6.75 -11.68 -8.01
N GLY A 81 -7.83 -11.54 -8.79
CA GLY A 81 -9.21 -11.68 -8.32
C GLY A 81 -10.00 -10.37 -8.23
N LEU A 82 -9.31 -9.23 -8.30
CA LEU A 82 -9.91 -7.91 -8.35
C LEU A 82 -9.97 -7.37 -9.78
N ALA A 83 -10.97 -6.53 -10.05
CA ALA A 83 -11.06 -5.79 -11.30
C ALA A 83 -9.95 -4.72 -11.39
N ASP A 84 -9.50 -4.41 -12.59
CA ASP A 84 -8.55 -3.32 -12.81
C ASP A 84 -9.19 -1.97 -12.42
N GLY A 85 -8.46 -1.13 -11.69
CA GLY A 85 -8.94 0.17 -11.21
C GLY A 85 -8.37 0.58 -9.86
N GLU A 86 -8.93 1.66 -9.30
CA GLU A 86 -8.50 2.22 -8.02
C GLU A 86 -9.36 1.72 -6.85
N TYR A 87 -8.68 1.34 -5.76
CA TYR A 87 -9.30 0.93 -4.50
C TYR A 87 -8.82 1.89 -3.42
N ARG A 88 -9.74 2.70 -2.91
CA ARG A 88 -9.46 3.77 -1.96
C ARG A 88 -9.78 3.31 -0.54
N TRP A 89 -8.85 3.59 0.35
CA TRP A 89 -8.94 3.33 1.77
C TRP A 89 -8.72 4.64 2.52
N THR A 90 -9.73 5.10 3.24
CA THR A 90 -9.60 6.14 4.26
C THR A 90 -9.48 5.43 5.60
N ILE A 91 -8.29 5.43 6.19
CA ILE A 91 -7.99 4.79 7.47
C ILE A 91 -7.65 5.91 8.45
N ASP A 92 -8.55 6.13 9.41
CA ASP A 92 -8.57 7.35 10.24
C ASP A 92 -8.54 8.61 9.36
N GLU A 93 -7.45 9.38 9.36
CA GLU A 93 -7.27 10.58 8.53
C GLU A 93 -6.43 10.33 7.27
N HIS A 94 -5.95 9.10 7.06
CA HIS A 94 -5.06 8.77 5.96
C HIS A 94 -5.81 8.20 4.75
N GLU A 95 -5.78 8.92 3.64
CA GLU A 95 -6.22 8.40 2.34
C GLU A 95 -5.08 7.63 1.66
N LEU A 96 -5.37 6.39 1.29
CA LEU A 96 -4.46 5.45 0.65
C LEU A 96 -5.14 4.83 -0.57
N THR A 97 -4.47 4.84 -1.72
CA THR A 97 -5.03 4.31 -2.96
C THR A 97 -4.21 3.13 -3.45
N VAL A 98 -4.85 1.99 -3.67
CA VAL A 98 -4.24 0.84 -4.34
C VAL A 98 -4.75 0.77 -5.77
N VAL A 99 -3.84 0.80 -6.74
CA VAL A 99 -4.16 0.62 -8.14
C VAL A 99 -3.93 -0.84 -8.51
N VAL A 100 -4.99 -1.51 -8.98
CA VAL A 100 -4.93 -2.86 -9.54
C VAL A 100 -4.91 -2.76 -11.06
N ALA A 101 -4.02 -3.53 -11.69
CA ALA A 101 -3.89 -3.56 -13.14
C ALA A 101 -3.37 -4.92 -13.63
N GLY A 102 -3.61 -5.21 -14.91
CA GLY A 102 -3.02 -6.36 -15.61
C GLY A 102 -3.94 -7.59 -15.65
N GLY A 103 -5.16 -7.48 -15.09
CA GLY A 103 -6.19 -8.50 -15.11
C GLY A 103 -5.72 -9.89 -14.69
N ALA A 104 -6.38 -10.93 -15.20
CA ALA A 104 -6.08 -12.32 -14.84
C ALA A 104 -4.73 -12.84 -15.37
N ARG A 105 -4.12 -12.18 -16.37
CA ARG A 105 -2.89 -12.67 -17.02
C ARG A 105 -1.64 -12.29 -16.27
N ARG A 106 -1.58 -11.06 -15.76
CA ARG A 106 -0.42 -10.54 -15.02
C ARG A 106 -0.91 -9.58 -13.94
N PRO A 107 -1.63 -10.10 -12.93
CA PRO A 107 -2.22 -9.27 -11.89
C PRO A 107 -1.11 -8.52 -11.16
N SER A 108 -1.37 -7.24 -10.89
CA SER A 108 -0.49 -6.40 -10.12
C SER A 108 -1.32 -5.44 -9.29
N ALA A 109 -0.85 -5.15 -8.07
CA ALA A 109 -1.40 -4.12 -7.23
C ALA A 109 -0.26 -3.21 -6.76
N ARG A 110 -0.52 -1.91 -6.70
CA ARG A 110 0.47 -0.93 -6.25
C ARG A 110 -0.19 0.13 -5.39
N LEU A 111 0.36 0.32 -4.20
CA LEU A 111 0.02 1.47 -3.37
C LEU A 111 0.55 2.75 -4.03
N VAL A 112 -0.33 3.72 -4.22
CA VAL A 112 -0.04 5.05 -4.75
C VAL A 112 -0.16 6.06 -3.62
N TYR A 113 0.75 7.03 -3.62
CA TYR A 113 0.79 8.12 -2.66
C TYR A 113 0.27 9.39 -3.33
N GLY A 114 -0.54 10.16 -2.60
CA GLY A 114 -1.19 11.37 -3.11
C GLY A 114 -2.64 11.11 -3.52
N PRO A 115 -3.34 12.18 -3.97
CA PRO A 115 -4.74 12.06 -4.37
C PRO A 115 -4.89 10.99 -5.45
N GLY A 116 -5.92 10.16 -5.34
CA GLY A 116 -6.30 9.21 -6.39
C GLY A 116 -6.59 9.92 -7.71
N ALA A 117 -6.70 9.17 -8.81
CA ALA A 117 -7.12 9.76 -10.07
C ALA A 117 -8.50 10.42 -9.92
N ASP A 118 -8.80 11.38 -10.79
CA ASP A 118 -10.13 12.04 -10.86
C ASP A 118 -11.27 11.07 -11.26
N SER A 119 -10.96 9.82 -11.59
CA SER A 119 -11.94 8.77 -11.84
C SER A 119 -12.54 8.21 -10.56
N ALA A 120 -13.82 7.82 -10.62
CA ALA A 120 -14.47 7.12 -9.51
C ALA A 120 -13.73 5.80 -9.19
N PRO A 121 -13.38 5.55 -7.91
CA PRO A 121 -12.73 4.31 -7.53
C PRO A 121 -13.69 3.12 -7.64
N VAL A 122 -13.14 1.93 -7.87
CA VAL A 122 -13.86 0.65 -7.86
C VAL A 122 -14.42 0.34 -6.47
N LEU A 123 -13.70 0.74 -5.42
CA LEU A 123 -14.08 0.60 -4.02
C LEU A 123 -13.60 1.82 -3.23
N ASP A 124 -14.45 2.37 -2.37
CA ASP A 124 -14.08 3.38 -1.37
C ASP A 124 -14.48 2.88 0.03
N VAL A 125 -13.48 2.61 0.86
CA VAL A 125 -13.66 2.11 2.24
C VAL A 125 -13.21 3.17 3.23
N ARG A 126 -14.02 3.43 4.24
CA ARG A 126 -13.67 4.26 5.40
C ARG A 126 -13.70 3.40 6.66
N CYS A 127 -12.64 3.45 7.46
CA CYS A 127 -12.54 2.68 8.71
C CYS A 127 -11.50 3.27 9.66
N ASP A 128 -11.51 2.83 10.91
CA ASP A 128 -10.39 3.07 11.83
C ASP A 128 -9.28 2.02 11.63
N GLU A 129 -8.09 2.30 12.15
CA GLU A 129 -6.93 1.39 12.06
C GLU A 129 -7.24 -0.02 12.61
N ARG A 130 -7.99 -0.12 13.71
CA ARG A 130 -8.37 -1.40 14.32
C ARG A 130 -9.26 -2.23 13.40
N ALA A 131 -10.24 -1.61 12.75
CA ALA A 131 -11.14 -2.24 11.80
C ALA A 131 -10.38 -2.70 10.55
N PHE A 132 -9.47 -1.88 10.03
CA PHE A 132 -8.59 -2.25 8.91
C PHE A 132 -7.78 -3.53 9.21
N PHE A 133 -7.03 -3.57 10.31
CA PHE A 133 -6.20 -4.73 10.64
C PHE A 133 -7.02 -6.00 10.93
N ARG A 134 -8.24 -5.86 11.46
CA ARG A 134 -9.17 -7.00 11.59
C ARG A 134 -9.63 -7.54 10.23
N ALA A 135 -9.93 -6.68 9.27
CA ALA A 135 -10.37 -7.08 7.93
C ALA A 135 -9.23 -7.74 7.12
N ALA A 136 -8.04 -7.13 7.13
CA ALA A 136 -6.86 -7.61 6.41
C ALA A 136 -6.44 -9.04 6.81
N ARG A 137 -6.79 -9.49 8.03
CA ARG A 137 -6.52 -10.86 8.50
C ARG A 137 -7.63 -11.86 8.23
N ARG A 138 -8.89 -11.42 8.25
CA ARG A 138 -10.06 -12.30 8.07
C ARG A 138 -10.40 -12.53 6.59
N GLY A 139 -9.90 -11.68 5.70
CA GLY A 139 -10.32 -11.68 4.30
C GLY A 139 -11.80 -11.35 4.18
N GLY A 140 -12.25 -10.20 4.70
CA GLY A 140 -13.64 -9.78 4.51
C GLY A 140 -14.06 -8.50 5.25
N ALA A 141 -15.25 -7.99 4.90
CA ALA A 141 -15.88 -6.84 5.55
C ALA A 141 -16.28 -7.20 6.99
N GLY A 142 -15.46 -6.77 7.95
CA GLY A 142 -15.72 -6.89 9.38
C GLY A 142 -16.46 -5.68 9.98
N ALA A 143 -16.85 -5.78 11.24
CA ALA A 143 -17.42 -4.66 11.99
C ALA A 143 -16.45 -3.46 12.00
N GLY A 144 -16.99 -2.27 11.70
CA GLY A 144 -16.24 -1.00 11.64
C GLY A 144 -15.73 -0.61 10.25
N LEU A 145 -15.96 -1.43 9.21
CA LEU A 145 -15.71 -1.01 7.82
C LEU A 145 -16.97 -0.38 7.24
N HIS A 146 -16.85 0.86 6.78
CA HIS A 146 -17.89 1.56 6.05
C HIS A 146 -17.51 1.64 4.57
N VAL A 147 -18.20 0.89 3.72
CA VAL A 147 -18.02 0.98 2.26
C VAL A 147 -18.87 2.13 1.73
N ALA A 148 -18.22 3.20 1.30
CA ALA A 148 -18.89 4.38 0.74
C ALA A 148 -19.30 4.18 -0.72
N SER A 149 -18.54 3.39 -1.48
CA SER A 149 -18.91 2.93 -2.83
C SER A 149 -18.19 1.62 -3.19
N GLY A 150 -18.75 0.87 -4.13
CA GLY A 150 -18.20 -0.41 -4.59
C GLY A 150 -18.83 -1.64 -3.93
N ASP A 151 -18.43 -2.83 -4.38
CA ASP A 151 -18.93 -4.11 -3.85
C ASP A 151 -18.14 -4.54 -2.61
N THR A 152 -18.84 -4.77 -1.50
CA THR A 152 -18.27 -5.24 -0.24
C THR A 152 -17.57 -6.61 -0.33
N SER A 153 -17.92 -7.44 -1.31
CA SER A 153 -17.28 -8.74 -1.54
C SER A 153 -15.79 -8.62 -1.91
N VAL A 154 -15.41 -7.47 -2.49
CA VAL A 154 -14.06 -7.12 -2.93
C VAL A 154 -13.11 -6.92 -1.74
N VAL A 155 -13.62 -6.49 -0.59
CA VAL A 155 -12.83 -6.29 0.64
C VAL A 155 -12.16 -7.60 1.09
N ALA A 156 -12.78 -8.74 0.77
CA ALA A 156 -12.25 -10.07 1.08
C ALA A 156 -11.10 -10.52 0.17
N ALA A 157 -10.96 -9.89 -1.00
CA ALA A 157 -10.03 -10.31 -2.04
C ALA A 157 -8.70 -9.52 -2.01
N PHE A 158 -8.48 -8.72 -0.97
CA PHE A 158 -7.24 -7.99 -0.69
C PHE A 158 -6.32 -8.71 0.30
#